data_AF-A0A1V4ZF65-F1
#
_entry.id   AF-A0A1V4ZF65-F1
#
_cell.length_a   1.000
_cell.length_b   1.000
_cell.length_c   1.000
_cell.angle_alpha   90.00
_cell.angle_beta   90.00
_cell.angle_gamma   90.00
#
_symmetry.space_group_name_H-M   'P 1'
#
loop_
_entity.id
_entity.type
_entity.pdbx_description
1 polymer ?
#
loop_
_entity_poly.entity_id
_entity_poly.type
_entity_poly.pdbx_seq_one_letter_code
_entity_poly.pdbx_strand_id
1 'polypeptide(L)'
;MRNSADLVNEMLKEARGAVVVAIAVGFADDTRFIFSSQRQPLSELNKLISRGGSPIGLLRFDREGTEIQGSYRPFEEYAGEEWVQGYLAGLLDHAQEILQLSRETQNIPAAY
;
A
#
# COMPACT_ATOMS: atom_id res chain seq x y z
N MET A 1 -5.31 -14.59 -12.99
CA MET A 1 -4.91 -14.44 -11.58
C MET A 1 -3.57 -13.75 -11.55
N ARG A 2 -3.51 -12.49 -11.12
CA ARG A 2 -2.22 -11.79 -10.91
C ARG A 2 -1.54 -12.40 -9.70
N ASN A 3 -0.23 -12.62 -9.78
CA ASN A 3 0.55 -13.13 -8.65
C ASN A 3 0.95 -11.98 -7.72
N SER A 4 1.02 -12.23 -6.41
CA SER A 4 1.49 -11.24 -5.42
C SER A 4 2.86 -10.66 -5.79
N ALA A 5 3.69 -11.45 -6.47
CA ALA A 5 4.99 -11.02 -7.00
C ALA A 5 4.88 -9.93 -8.07
N ASP A 6 3.86 -9.99 -8.93
CA ASP A 6 3.60 -8.97 -9.95
C ASP A 6 3.17 -7.65 -9.29
N LEU A 7 2.24 -7.72 -8.32
CA LEU A 7 1.77 -6.55 -7.57
C LEU A 7 2.92 -5.84 -6.83
N VAL A 8 3.80 -6.61 -6.19
CA VAL A 8 4.97 -6.05 -5.51
C VAL A 8 5.98 -5.50 -6.50
N ASN A 9 6.17 -6.13 -7.66
CA ASN A 9 7.07 -5.63 -8.68
C ASN A 9 6.58 -4.28 -9.25
N GLU A 10 5.27 -4.15 -9.49
CA GLU A 10 4.65 -2.88 -9.90
C GLU A 10 4.81 -1.81 -8.81
N MET A 11 4.53 -2.15 -7.54
CA MET A 11 4.76 -1.25 -6.41
C MET A 11 6.22 -0.77 -6.34
N LEU A 12 7.20 -1.68 -6.49
CA LEU A 12 8.63 -1.35 -6.46
C LEU A 12 9.05 -0.50 -7.66
N LYS A 13 8.44 -0.69 -8.83
CA LYS A 13 8.65 0.19 -9.99
C LYS A 13 8.12 1.60 -9.72
N GLU A 14 6.91 1.72 -9.18
CA GLU A 14 6.32 3.02 -8.84
C GLU A 14 7.10 3.72 -7.72
N ALA A 15 7.65 2.96 -6.76
CA ALA A 15 8.44 3.48 -5.66
C ALA A 15 9.77 4.11 -6.09
N ARG A 16 10.31 3.81 -7.28
CA ARG A 16 11.56 4.43 -7.77
C ARG A 16 11.46 5.95 -7.97
N GLY A 17 10.26 6.49 -8.11
CA GLY A 17 10.02 7.92 -8.28
C GLY A 17 9.15 8.53 -7.18
N ALA A 18 8.88 7.79 -6.11
CA ALA A 18 8.01 8.21 -5.01
C ALA A 18 8.77 8.13 -3.68
N VAL A 19 8.27 8.81 -2.64
CA VAL A 19 8.86 8.68 -1.30
C VAL A 19 8.55 7.30 -0.72
N VAL A 20 7.31 6.86 -0.87
CA VAL A 20 6.89 5.52 -0.46
C VAL A 20 5.64 5.13 -1.23
N VAL A 21 5.53 3.85 -1.56
CA VAL A 21 4.31 3.27 -2.12
C VAL A 21 3.82 2.21 -1.16
N ALA A 22 2.51 2.16 -0.94
CA ALA A 22 1.85 1.17 -0.10
C ALA A 22 0.82 0.39 -0.93
N ILE A 23 0.71 -0.91 -0.69
CA ILE A 23 -0.42 -1.72 -1.18
C ILE A 23 -1.47 -1.72 -0.08
N ALA A 24 -2.68 -1.25 -0.40
CA ALA A 24 -3.83 -1.35 0.46
C ALA A 24 -4.46 -2.74 0.30
N VAL A 25 -4.54 -3.48 1.41
CA VAL A 25 -5.16 -4.79 1.49
C VAL A 25 -6.36 -4.71 2.41
N GLY A 26 -7.55 -4.77 1.82
CA GLY A 26 -8.81 -4.75 2.55
C GLY A 26 -9.10 -6.11 3.19
N PHE A 27 -9.48 -6.10 4.45
CA PHE A 27 -10.10 -7.21 5.17
C PHE A 27 -11.56 -6.85 5.47
N ALA A 28 -12.32 -7.82 5.99
CA ALA A 28 -13.73 -7.59 6.33
C ALA A 28 -13.93 -6.51 7.41
N ASP A 29 -12.96 -6.35 8.32
CA ASP A 29 -13.07 -5.46 9.49
C ASP A 29 -12.07 -4.29 9.45
N ASP A 30 -10.97 -4.42 8.70
CA ASP A 30 -9.83 -3.50 8.74
C ASP A 30 -9.11 -3.43 7.38
N THR A 31 -8.26 -2.42 7.19
CA THR A 31 -7.34 -2.36 6.05
C THR A 31 -5.90 -2.38 6.51
N ARG A 32 -5.07 -3.19 5.86
CA ARG A 32 -3.63 -3.29 6.11
C ARG A 32 -2.85 -2.71 4.95
N PHE A 33 -1.70 -2.12 5.27
CA PHE A 33 -0.84 -1.47 4.28
C PHE A 33 0.51 -2.18 4.22
N ILE A 34 0.93 -2.56 3.01
CA ILE A 34 2.28 -3.10 2.76
C ILE A 34 3.10 -2.04 2.07
N PHE A 35 4.13 -1.54 2.74
CA PHE A 35 4.98 -0.47 2.20
C PHE A 35 6.14 -1.03 1.38
N SER A 36 6.49 -0.37 0.29
CA SER A 36 7.65 -0.65 -0.56
C SER A 36 8.96 -0.57 0.21
N SER A 37 8.98 0.21 1.28
CA SER A 37 10.16 0.42 2.13
C SER A 37 10.34 -0.65 3.21
N GLN A 38 9.46 -1.66 3.29
CA GLN A 38 9.64 -2.82 4.17
C GLN A 38 10.70 -3.78 3.61
N ARG A 39 11.32 -4.59 4.48
CA ARG A 39 12.35 -5.56 4.06
C ARG A 39 11.82 -6.65 3.11
N GLN A 40 10.59 -7.13 3.31
CA GLN A 40 10.02 -8.26 2.55
C GLN A 40 8.55 -8.01 2.17
N PRO A 41 8.25 -7.00 1.33
CA PRO A 41 6.88 -6.64 0.98
C PRO A 41 6.13 -7.78 0.30
N LEU A 42 6.83 -8.62 -0.48
CA LEU A 42 6.23 -9.78 -1.12
C LEU A 42 5.75 -10.84 -0.11
N SER A 43 6.57 -11.16 0.89
CA SER A 43 6.19 -12.13 1.91
C SER A 43 5.03 -11.62 2.74
N GLU A 44 5.05 -10.35 3.12
CA GLU A 44 3.96 -9.75 3.91
C GLU A 44 2.66 -9.70 3.11
N LEU A 45 2.70 -9.29 1.84
CA LEU A 45 1.52 -9.33 0.97
C LEU A 45 0.96 -10.75 0.85
N ASN A 46 1.82 -11.74 0.66
CA ASN A 46 1.39 -13.14 0.54
C ASN A 46 0.75 -13.66 1.84
N LYS A 47 1.27 -13.25 3.01
CA LYS A 47 0.65 -13.54 4.31
C LYS A 47 -0.73 -12.90 4.45
N LEU A 48 -0.88 -11.63 4.03
CA LEU A 48 -2.17 -10.94 4.09
C LEU A 48 -3.20 -11.61 3.18
N ILE A 49 -2.82 -11.97 1.96
CA ILE A 49 -3.67 -12.71 1.03
C ILE A 49 -4.05 -14.08 1.60
N SER A 50 -3.09 -14.81 2.16
CA SER A 50 -3.35 -16.11 2.81
C SER A 50 -4.27 -16.01 4.03
N ARG A 51 -4.33 -14.84 4.67
CA ARG A 51 -5.26 -14.53 5.77
C ARG A 51 -6.65 -14.11 5.29
N GLY A 52 -6.90 -14.09 3.98
CA GLY A 52 -8.17 -13.66 3.39
C GLY A 52 -8.23 -12.16 3.07
N GLY A 53 -7.10 -11.46 3.11
CA GLY A 53 -7.02 -10.06 2.71
C GLY A 53 -6.98 -9.90 1.20
N SER A 54 -7.75 -8.93 0.69
CA SER A 54 -7.84 -8.65 -0.74
C SER A 54 -7.07 -7.38 -1.07
N PRO A 55 -6.02 -7.43 -1.91
CA PRO A 55 -5.33 -6.24 -2.37
C PRO A 55 -6.28 -5.43 -3.25
N ILE A 56 -6.68 -4.25 -2.79
CA ILE A 56 -7.67 -3.39 -3.46
C ILE A 56 -7.01 -2.30 -4.31
N GLY A 57 -5.79 -1.88 -3.96
CA GLY A 57 -5.07 -0.89 -4.74
C GLY A 57 -3.69 -0.53 -4.19
N LEU A 58 -3.07 0.42 -4.88
CA LEU A 58 -1.81 1.05 -4.56
C LEU A 58 -2.05 2.48 -4.08
N LEU A 59 -1.31 2.89 -3.06
CA LEU A 59 -1.24 4.24 -2.54
C LEU A 59 0.20 4.72 -2.72
N ARG A 60 0.40 5.72 -3.56
CA ARG A 60 1.69 6.35 -3.80
C ARG A 60 1.74 7.66 -3.03
N PHE A 61 2.83 7.87 -2.31
CA PHE A 61 3.09 9.12 -1.62
C PHE A 61 4.35 9.74 -2.17
N ASP A 62 4.20 10.94 -2.71
CA ASP A 62 5.26 11.74 -3.28
C ASP A 62 5.48 12.99 -2.44
N ARG A 63 6.73 13.44 -2.34
CA ARG A 63 7.05 14.66 -1.59
C ARG A 63 7.34 15.76 -2.59
N GLU A 64 6.40 16.67 -2.73
CA GLU A 64 6.56 17.87 -3.52
C GLU A 64 6.90 19.03 -2.58
N GLY A 65 8.20 19.29 -2.41
CA GLY A 65 8.69 20.32 -1.49
C GLY A 65 8.41 20.01 -0.02
N THR A 66 7.56 20.83 0.61
CA THR A 66 7.15 20.70 2.02
C THR A 66 5.87 19.89 2.21
N GLU A 67 5.13 19.65 1.14
CA GLU A 67 3.86 18.92 1.18
C GLU A 67 4.04 17.48 0.69
N ILE A 68 3.20 16.58 1.20
CA ILE A 68 3.16 15.20 0.73
C ILE A 68 1.90 15.03 -0.10
N GLN A 69 2.08 14.77 -1.39
CA GLN A 69 0.99 14.44 -2.29
C GLN A 69 0.76 12.93 -2.28
N GLY A 70 -0.43 12.54 -1.86
CA GLY A 70 -0.93 11.18 -2.01
C GLY A 70 -1.61 11.00 -3.36
N SER A 71 -1.34 9.89 -4.03
CA SER A 71 -2.06 9.40 -5.21
C SER A 71 -2.50 7.97 -4.96
N TYR A 72 -3.69 7.58 -5.43
CA TYR A 72 -4.14 6.20 -5.35
C TYR A 72 -4.34 5.63 -6.76
N ARG A 73 -4.14 4.32 -6.88
CA ARG A 73 -4.42 3.56 -8.09
C ARG A 73 -5.09 2.24 -7.68
N PRO A 74 -6.38 2.04 -7.97
CA PRO A 74 -7.00 0.74 -7.77
C PRO A 74 -6.34 -0.31 -8.67
N PHE A 75 -6.31 -1.57 -8.24
CA PHE A 75 -5.87 -2.65 -9.14
C PHE A 75 -6.88 -2.85 -10.27
N GLU A 76 -6.44 -3.40 -11.41
CA GLU A 76 -7.32 -3.59 -12.57
C GLU A 76 -8.57 -4.42 -12.25
N GLU A 77 -8.46 -5.35 -11.31
CA GLU A 77 -9.57 -6.18 -10.82
C GLU A 77 -10.67 -5.34 -10.14
N TYR A 78 -10.30 -4.19 -9.58
CA TYR A 78 -11.16 -3.27 -8.84
C TYR A 78 -11.32 -1.90 -9.53
N ALA A 79 -10.72 -1.72 -10.72
CA ALA A 79 -10.70 -0.42 -11.39
C ALA A 79 -12.10 0.06 -11.80
N GLY A 80 -13.02 -0.87 -12.06
CA GLY A 80 -14.43 -0.59 -12.35
C GLY A 80 -15.33 -0.49 -11.11
N GLU A 81 -14.80 -0.71 -9.91
CA GLU A 81 -15.59 -0.68 -8.68
C GLU A 81 -15.51 0.69 -8.01
N GLU A 82 -16.59 1.47 -8.14
CA GLU A 82 -16.68 2.84 -7.60
C GLU A 82 -16.44 2.90 -6.08
N TRP A 83 -16.87 1.87 -5.35
CA TRP A 83 -16.65 1.80 -3.90
C TRP A 83 -15.15 1.69 -3.55
N VAL A 84 -14.33 1.02 -4.36
CA VAL A 84 -12.88 0.93 -4.13
C VAL A 84 -12.21 2.27 -4.37
N GLN A 85 -12.64 2.98 -5.41
CA GLN A 85 -12.13 4.31 -5.69
C GLN A 85 -12.45 5.29 -4.55
N GLY A 86 -13.70 5.30 -4.07
CA GLY A 86 -14.11 6.11 -2.94
C GLY A 86 -13.38 5.74 -1.65
N TYR A 87 -13.18 4.45 -1.40
CA TYR A 87 -12.46 3.97 -0.23
C TYR A 87 -10.98 4.37 -0.26
N LEU A 88 -10.28 4.15 -1.38
CA LEU A 88 -8.89 4.55 -1.57
C LEU A 88 -8.71 6.08 -1.49
N ALA A 89 -9.66 6.85 -2.02
CA ALA A 89 -9.67 8.29 -1.87
C ALA A 89 -9.81 8.71 -0.40
N GLY A 90 -10.70 8.06 0.36
CA GLY A 90 -10.82 8.27 1.81
C GLY A 90 -9.54 7.91 2.58
N LEU A 91 -8.84 6.85 2.17
CA LEU A 91 -7.55 6.50 2.76
C LEU A 91 -6.47 7.57 2.54
N LEU A 92 -6.50 8.27 1.40
CA LEU A 92 -5.59 9.39 1.16
C LEU A 92 -5.88 10.61 2.03
N ASP A 93 -7.10 10.81 2.51
CA ASP A 93 -7.39 11.86 3.49
C ASP A 93 -6.54 11.65 4.76
N HIS A 94 -6.31 10.38 5.11
CA HIS A 94 -5.44 9.93 6.20
C HIS A 94 -4.00 9.63 5.75
N ALA A 95 -3.55 10.18 4.61
CA ALA A 95 -2.21 9.94 4.06
C ALA A 95 -1.09 10.17 5.07
N GLN A 96 -1.19 11.23 5.89
CA GLN A 96 -0.17 11.54 6.89
C GLN A 96 -0.04 10.45 7.96
N GLU A 97 -1.15 9.86 8.41
CA GLU A 97 -1.15 8.77 9.39
C GLU A 97 -0.55 7.49 8.78
N ILE A 98 -0.93 7.16 7.54
CA ILE A 98 -0.39 6.02 6.79
C ILE A 98 1.13 6.16 6.62
N LEU A 99 1.61 7.38 6.38
CA LEU A 99 3.05 7.68 6.29
C LEU A 99 3.77 7.60 7.63
N GLN A 100 3.11 7.96 8.73
CA GLN A 100 3.67 7.73 10.06
C GLN A 100 3.82 6.23 10.33
N LEU A 101 2.79 5.43 10.05
CA LEU A 101 2.82 3.98 10.18
C LEU A 101 3.94 3.35 9.34
N SER A 102 4.22 3.89 8.15
CA SER A 102 5.33 3.42 7.32
C SER A 102 6.69 3.66 7.98
N ARG A 103 6.86 4.81 8.64
CA ARG A 103 8.09 5.15 9.38
C ARG A 103 8.25 4.31 10.65
N GLU A 104 7.16 4.06 11.37
CA GLU A 104 7.18 3.19 12.55
C GLU A 104 7.51 1.74 12.17
N THR A 105 6.94 1.24 11.07
CA THR A 105 7.24 -0.10 10.55
C THR A 105 8.72 -0.26 10.14
N GLN A 106 9.40 0.82 9.73
CA GLN A 106 10.84 0.81 9.49
C GLN A 106 11.69 0.80 10.76
N ASN A 107 11.13 1.21 11.90
CA ASN A 107 11.86 1.40 13.15
C ASN A 107 11.67 0.24 14.15
N ILE A 108 11.01 -0.85 13.73
CA ILE A 108 10.91 -2.06 14.56
C ILE A 108 12.30 -2.72 14.55
N PRO A 109 13.05 -2.74 15.67
CA PRO A 109 14.29 -3.49 15.72
C PRO A 109 13.94 -4.96 15.46
N ALA A 110 14.68 -5.59 14.55
CA ALA A 110 14.64 -7.04 14.40
C ALA A 110 14.96 -7.65 15.78
N ALA A 111 13.94 -8.09 16.51
CA ALA A 111 14.13 -8.83 17.73
C ALA A 111 14.85 -10.13 17.35
N TYR A 112 16.05 -10.26 17.90
CA TYR A 112 17.02 -11.35 17.75
C TYR A 112 16.43 -12.72 18.13
#